data_AF-A0A967SAR8-F1
#
_entry.id   AF-A0A967SAR8-F1
#
_cell.length_a   1.000
_cell.length_b   1.000
_cell.length_c   1.000
_cell.angle_alpha   90.00
_cell.angle_beta   90.00
_cell.angle_gamma   90.00
#
_symmetry.space_group_name_H-M   'P 1'
#
loop_
_entity.id
_entity.type
_entity.pdbx_description
1 polymer ?
#
loop_
_entity_poly.entity_id
_entity_poly.type
_entity_poly.pdbx_seq_one_letter_code
_entity_poly.pdbx_strand_id
1 'polypeptide(L)'
;AAVTAFALLLLWPGRGLLSRWRQGRRLAERARLEDALKHIHARVERGNLATPESLAGKLGMSVKAALELIAGLEKGGMVQSTGRGLRLSASGRRLALRVIRAHRLLERYLADELRVPL
;
A
#
# COMPACT_ATOMS: atom_id res chain seq x y z
N ALA A 1 7.17 37.13 19.78
CA ALA A 1 6.07 37.41 18.83
C ALA A 1 6.29 36.76 17.45
N ALA A 2 7.47 36.83 16.83
CA ALA A 2 7.69 36.26 15.49
C ALA A 2 7.58 34.71 15.42
N VAL A 3 8.04 33.99 16.45
CA VAL A 3 7.99 32.51 16.49
C VAL A 3 6.55 31.98 16.57
N THR A 4 5.68 32.66 17.32
CA THR A 4 4.27 32.28 17.42
C THR A 4 3.51 32.58 16.14
N ALA A 5 3.82 33.69 15.46
CA ALA A 5 3.27 34.01 14.15
C ALA A 5 3.71 32.99 13.08
N PHE A 6 4.98 32.56 13.09
CA PHE A 6 5.51 31.53 12.18
C PHE A 6 4.91 30.15 12.46
N ALA A 7 4.75 29.77 13.73
CA ALA A 7 4.10 28.53 14.13
C ALA A 7 2.61 28.51 13.71
N LEU A 8 1.88 29.62 13.89
CA LEU A 8 0.50 29.78 13.42
C LEU A 8 0.40 29.70 11.90
N LEU A 9 1.40 30.22 11.16
CA LEU A 9 1.52 30.09 9.71
C LEU A 9 1.80 28.64 9.28
N LEU A 10 2.69 27.92 9.98
CA LEU A 10 3.04 26.53 9.67
C LEU A 10 1.91 25.53 9.99
N LEU A 11 1.12 25.83 11.03
CA LEU A 11 0.04 24.99 11.56
C LEU A 11 -1.35 25.38 11.00
N TRP A 12 -1.45 26.36 10.10
CA TRP A 12 -2.72 26.91 9.61
C TRP A 12 -3.58 25.85 8.88
N PRO A 13 -4.87 25.69 9.25
CA PRO A 13 -5.77 24.71 8.63
C PRO A 13 -6.04 25.08 7.17
N GLY A 14 -5.68 24.19 6.24
CA GLY A 14 -5.96 24.34 4.80
C GLY A 14 -4.72 24.56 3.91
N ARG A 15 -3.60 25.06 4.44
CA ARG A 15 -2.32 25.24 3.70
C ARG A 15 -1.05 24.85 4.49
N GLY A 16 -1.14 24.57 5.79
CA GLY A 16 0.01 24.26 6.64
C GLY A 16 0.67 22.89 6.39
N LEU A 17 1.93 22.74 6.81
CA LEU A 17 2.71 21.49 6.68
C LEU A 17 2.01 20.29 7.35
N LEU A 18 1.24 20.52 8.40
CA LEU A 18 0.50 19.47 9.10
C LEU A 18 -0.58 18.79 8.24
N SER A 19 -1.29 19.54 7.40
CA SER A 19 -2.33 18.95 6.53
C SER A 19 -1.68 18.06 5.47
N ARG A 20 -0.54 18.50 4.91
CA ARG A 20 0.31 17.72 4.00
C ARG A 20 0.87 16.46 4.66
N TRP A 21 1.30 16.55 5.93
CA TRP A 21 1.78 15.37 6.66
C TRP A 21 0.66 14.37 6.94
N ARG A 22 -0.52 14.84 7.37
CA ARG A 22 -1.71 13.97 7.56
C ARG A 22 -2.15 13.33 6.24
N GLN A 23 -2.13 14.07 5.13
CA GLN A 23 -2.43 13.53 3.79
C GLN A 23 -1.38 12.50 3.35
N GLY A 24 -0.10 12.79 3.55
CA GLY A 24 1.01 11.89 3.23
C GLY A 24 0.90 10.56 3.97
N ARG A 25 0.52 10.58 5.26
CA ARG A 25 0.29 9.34 6.03
C ARG A 25 -0.83 8.48 5.45
N ARG A 26 -1.96 9.07 5.05
CA ARG A 26 -3.08 8.33 4.42
C ARG A 26 -2.68 7.71 3.08
N LEU A 27 -1.89 8.42 2.28
CA LEU A 27 -1.37 7.89 1.01
C LEU A 27 -0.41 6.73 1.26
N ALA A 28 0.48 6.85 2.24
CA ALA A 28 1.39 5.78 2.61
C ALA A 28 0.66 4.53 3.12
N GLU A 29 -0.39 4.70 3.93
CA GLU A 29 -1.23 3.59 4.41
C GLU A 29 -1.93 2.88 3.26
N ARG A 30 -2.50 3.63 2.31
CA ARG A 30 -3.11 3.07 1.10
C ARG A 30 -2.09 2.32 0.24
N ALA A 31 -0.92 2.91 0.02
CA ALA A 31 0.15 2.29 -0.76
C ALA A 31 0.56 0.94 -0.15
N ARG A 32 0.76 0.87 1.18
CA ARG A 32 1.07 -0.39 1.88
C ARG A 32 -0.02 -1.44 1.71
N LEU A 33 -1.29 -1.04 1.80
CA LEU A 33 -2.41 -1.93 1.58
C LEU A 33 -2.38 -2.50 0.15
N GLU A 34 -2.25 -1.63 -0.85
CA GLU A 34 -2.20 -2.03 -2.26
C GLU A 34 -1.01 -2.95 -2.55
N ASP A 35 0.17 -2.64 -2.01
CA ASP A 35 1.38 -3.44 -2.20
C ASP A 35 1.28 -4.81 -1.50
N ALA A 36 0.61 -4.88 -0.35
CA ALA A 36 0.30 -6.15 0.29
C ALA A 36 -0.62 -7.01 -0.58
N LEU A 37 -1.69 -6.44 -1.13
CA LEU A 37 -2.60 -7.16 -2.02
C LEU A 37 -1.92 -7.63 -3.31
N LYS A 38 -1.08 -6.79 -3.92
CA LYS A 38 -0.24 -7.15 -5.07
C LYS A 38 0.65 -8.34 -4.76
N HIS A 39 1.33 -8.31 -3.61
CA HIS A 39 2.26 -9.37 -3.20
C HIS A 39 1.54 -10.70 -2.97
N ILE A 40 0.40 -10.68 -2.25
CA ILE A 40 -0.40 -11.90 -2.04
C ILE A 40 -0.88 -12.45 -3.38
N HIS A 41 -1.37 -11.60 -4.29
CA HIS A 41 -1.78 -12.04 -5.62
C HIS A 41 -0.62 -12.67 -6.40
N ALA A 42 0.53 -11.99 -6.45
CA ALA A 42 1.71 -12.47 -7.18
C ALA A 42 2.26 -13.79 -6.64
N ARG A 43 2.18 -14.03 -5.33
CA ARG A 43 2.54 -15.32 -4.72
C ARG A 43 1.62 -16.43 -5.21
N VAL A 44 0.31 -16.20 -5.16
CA VAL A 44 -0.71 -17.17 -5.58
C VAL A 44 -0.58 -17.52 -7.06
N GLU A 45 -0.33 -16.54 -7.93
CA GLU A 45 -0.10 -16.77 -9.36
C GLU A 45 1.15 -17.64 -9.63
N ARG A 46 2.14 -17.63 -8.73
CA ARG A 46 3.33 -18.50 -8.79
C ARG A 46 3.14 -19.84 -8.08
N GLY A 47 1.91 -20.20 -7.71
CA GLY A 47 1.59 -21.45 -7.00
C GLY A 47 1.96 -21.46 -5.51
N ASN A 48 2.35 -20.32 -4.94
CA ASN A 48 2.78 -20.21 -3.54
C ASN A 48 1.76 -19.42 -2.69
N LEU A 49 1.62 -19.74 -1.41
CA LEU A 49 0.81 -18.93 -0.49
C LEU A 49 1.66 -17.81 0.12
N ALA A 50 1.09 -16.63 0.34
CA ALA A 50 1.75 -15.56 1.08
C ALA A 50 1.78 -15.87 2.59
N THR A 51 2.88 -15.52 3.25
CA THR A 51 3.04 -15.64 4.71
C THR A 51 3.34 -14.26 5.32
N PRO A 52 3.09 -14.05 6.62
CA PRO A 52 3.45 -12.80 7.29
C PRO A 52 4.92 -12.40 7.10
N GLU A 53 5.84 -13.37 7.11
CA GLU A 53 7.28 -13.15 6.91
C GLU A 53 7.58 -12.70 5.49
N SER A 54 6.93 -13.32 4.51
CA SER A 54 7.10 -12.90 3.11
C SER A 54 6.57 -11.50 2.85
N LEU A 55 5.51 -11.12 3.56
CA LEU A 55 4.89 -9.81 3.45
C LEU A 55 5.79 -8.76 4.12
N ALA A 56 6.26 -9.06 5.33
CA ALA A 56 7.23 -8.25 6.06
C ALA A 56 8.49 -7.99 5.23
N GLY A 57 9.07 -9.04 4.62
CA GLY A 57 10.23 -8.92 3.75
C GLY A 57 9.95 -8.10 2.49
N LYS A 58 8.79 -8.28 1.85
CA LYS A 58 8.45 -7.52 0.63
C LYS A 58 8.22 -6.04 0.89
N LEU A 59 7.57 -5.67 2.00
CA LEU A 59 7.27 -4.29 2.33
C LEU A 59 8.32 -3.61 3.23
N GLY A 60 9.42 -4.30 3.56
CA GLY A 60 10.51 -3.74 4.37
C GLY A 60 10.05 -3.36 5.78
N MET A 61 9.17 -4.14 6.39
CA MET A 61 8.60 -3.88 7.72
C MET A 61 8.83 -5.06 8.67
N SER A 62 8.61 -4.85 9.97
CA SER A 62 8.68 -5.93 10.95
C SER A 62 7.54 -6.94 10.74
N VAL A 63 7.77 -8.19 11.15
CA VAL A 63 6.72 -9.24 11.12
C VAL A 63 5.49 -8.83 11.94
N LYS A 64 5.70 -8.17 13.08
CA LYS A 64 4.60 -7.62 13.89
C LYS A 64 3.75 -6.61 13.10
N ALA A 65 4.38 -5.66 12.41
CA ALA A 65 3.66 -4.69 11.59
C ALA A 65 2.94 -5.37 10.41
N ALA A 66 3.52 -6.40 9.82
CA ALA A 66 2.86 -7.20 8.79
C ALA A 66 1.62 -7.93 9.32
N LEU A 67 1.68 -8.51 10.52
CA LEU A 67 0.53 -9.12 11.19
C LEU A 67 -0.58 -8.09 11.49
N GLU A 68 -0.23 -6.89 11.96
CA GLU A 68 -1.19 -5.81 12.17
C GLU A 68 -1.86 -5.37 10.85
N LEU A 69 -1.09 -5.28 9.76
CA LEU A 69 -1.61 -4.98 8.43
C LEU A 69 -2.55 -6.09 7.93
N ILE A 70 -2.18 -7.36 8.12
CA ILE A 70 -3.00 -8.51 7.76
C ILE A 70 -4.33 -8.47 8.53
N ALA A 71 -4.29 -8.26 9.85
CA ALA A 71 -5.50 -8.15 10.66
C ALA A 71 -6.42 -7.01 10.17
N GLY A 72 -5.84 -5.88 9.77
CA GLY A 72 -6.59 -4.78 9.16
C GLY A 72 -7.24 -5.16 7.82
N LEU A 73 -6.51 -5.88 6.97
CA LEU A 73 -7.00 -6.39 5.68
C LEU A 73 -8.12 -7.45 5.85
N GLU A 74 -8.01 -8.31 6.85
CA GLU A 74 -9.02 -9.30 7.20
C GLU A 74 -10.30 -8.63 7.73
N LYS A 75 -10.15 -7.65 8.62
CA LYS A 75 -11.28 -6.83 9.10
C LYS A 75 -11.98 -6.09 7.96
N GLY A 76 -11.21 -5.67 6.95
CA GLY A 76 -11.74 -5.07 5.71
C GLY A 76 -12.30 -6.08 4.70
N GLY A 77 -12.27 -7.39 5.02
CA GLY A 77 -12.78 -8.45 4.15
C GLY A 77 -11.98 -8.64 2.86
N MET A 78 -10.72 -8.19 2.81
CA MET A 78 -9.87 -8.25 1.60
C MET A 78 -8.97 -9.49 1.58
N VAL A 79 -8.59 -10.00 2.75
CA VAL A 79 -7.69 -11.15 2.94
C VAL A 79 -8.35 -12.14 3.89
N GLN A 80 -7.97 -13.41 3.76
CA GLN A 80 -8.34 -14.50 4.65
C GLN A 80 -7.07 -15.30 4.98
N SER A 81 -6.73 -15.40 6.26
CA SER A 81 -5.72 -16.34 6.74
C SER A 81 -6.28 -17.76 6.75
N THR A 82 -5.56 -18.65 6.07
CA THR A 82 -5.79 -20.09 6.13
C THR A 82 -4.64 -20.73 6.90
N GLY A 83 -4.83 -21.92 7.45
CA GLY A 83 -3.75 -22.64 8.16
C GLY A 83 -2.48 -22.88 7.31
N ARG A 84 -2.52 -22.65 6.00
CA ARG A 84 -1.38 -22.78 5.07
C ARG A 84 -0.82 -21.44 4.58
N GLY A 85 -1.44 -20.31 4.93
CA GLY A 85 -1.04 -18.97 4.49
C GLY A 85 -2.20 -18.06 4.10
N LEU A 86 -1.90 -16.93 3.49
CA LEU A 86 -2.86 -15.87 3.18
C LEU A 86 -3.48 -16.06 1.79
N ARG A 87 -4.79 -15.81 1.69
CA ARG A 87 -5.54 -15.78 0.43
C ARG A 87 -6.30 -14.46 0.29
N LEU A 88 -6.45 -14.00 -0.94
CA LEU A 88 -7.30 -12.85 -1.24
C LEU A 88 -8.77 -13.29 -1.29
N SER A 89 -9.64 -12.47 -0.70
CA SER A 89 -11.08 -12.56 -0.98
C SER A 89 -11.39 -12.10 -2.40
N ALA A 90 -12.64 -12.26 -2.84
CA ALA A 90 -13.07 -11.73 -4.14
C ALA A 90 -12.89 -10.20 -4.24
N SER A 91 -13.14 -9.44 -3.17
CA SER A 91 -12.96 -7.99 -3.15
C SER A 91 -11.47 -7.61 -3.16
N GLY A 92 -10.65 -8.29 -2.36
CA GLY A 92 -9.19 -8.09 -2.34
C GLY A 92 -8.55 -8.37 -3.69
N ARG A 93 -8.98 -9.45 -4.37
CA ARG A 93 -8.51 -9.80 -5.72
C ARG A 93 -8.88 -8.74 -6.75
N ARG A 94 -10.12 -8.22 -6.72
CA ARG A 94 -10.54 -7.13 -7.62
C ARG A 94 -9.69 -5.87 -7.43
N LEU A 95 -9.40 -5.50 -6.19
CA LEU A 95 -8.55 -4.34 -5.90
C LEU A 95 -7.11 -4.58 -6.36
N ALA A 96 -6.51 -5.72 -6.02
CA ALA A 96 -5.17 -6.08 -6.47
C ALA A 96 -5.03 -5.98 -8.00
N LEU A 97 -5.96 -6.58 -8.74
CA LEU A 97 -5.97 -6.54 -10.21
C LEU A 97 -6.14 -5.13 -10.75
N ARG A 98 -6.99 -4.30 -10.13
CA ARG A 98 -7.16 -2.90 -10.54
C ARG A 98 -5.84 -2.14 -10.43
N VAL A 99 -5.14 -2.27 -9.30
CA VAL A 99 -3.87 -1.56 -9.10
C VAL A 99 -2.79 -2.07 -10.03
N ILE A 100 -2.69 -3.40 -10.23
CA ILE A 100 -1.72 -3.99 -11.17
C ILE A 100 -1.97 -3.50 -12.60
N ARG A 101 -3.23 -3.46 -13.04
CA ARG A 101 -3.58 -2.94 -14.36
C ARG A 101 -3.22 -1.47 -14.51
N ALA A 102 -3.55 -0.64 -13.52
CA ALA A 102 -3.19 0.78 -13.53
C ALA A 102 -1.67 0.98 -13.60
N HIS A 103 -0.90 0.19 -12.85
CA HIS A 103 0.56 0.23 -12.88
C HIS A 103 1.11 -0.14 -14.27
N ARG A 104 0.66 -1.24 -14.86
CA ARG A 104 1.10 -1.66 -16.20
C ARG A 104 0.74 -0.65 -17.29
N LEU A 105 -0.42 0.01 -17.17
CA LEU A 105 -0.80 1.09 -18.09
C LEU A 105 0.14 2.29 -17.95
N LEU A 106 0.49 2.66 -16.72
CA LEU A 106 1.44 3.74 -16.46
C LEU A 106 2.84 3.38 -16.98
N GLU A 107 3.33 2.18 -16.70
CA GLU A 107 4.63 1.70 -17.21
C GLU A 107 4.68 1.74 -18.74
N ARG A 108 3.61 1.26 -19.40
CA ARG A 108 3.50 1.33 -20.87
C ARG A 108 3.50 2.76 -21.36
N TYR A 109 2.66 3.62 -20.80
CA TYR A 109 2.63 5.04 -21.15
C TYR A 109 4.01 5.70 -20.99
N LEU A 110 4.73 5.43 -19.90
CA LEU A 110 6.06 5.96 -19.66
C LEU A 110 7.08 5.40 -20.66
N ALA A 111 7.03 4.10 -20.97
CA ALA A 111 7.91 3.50 -21.98
C ALA A 111 7.66 4.09 -23.37
N ASP A 112 6.40 4.30 -23.74
CA ASP A 112 6.00 4.84 -25.05
C ASP A 112 6.38 6.32 -25.18
N GLU A 113 6.12 7.14 -24.15
CA GLU A 113 6.30 8.60 -24.20
C GLU A 113 7.76 9.03 -23.95
N LEU A 114 8.44 8.38 -23.00
CA LEU A 114 9.79 8.77 -22.58
C LEU A 114 10.90 7.89 -23.19
N ARG A 115 10.55 6.86 -23.99
CA ARG A 115 11.48 5.89 -24.61
C ARG A 115 12.50 5.28 -23.63
N VAL A 116 12.14 5.20 -22.36
CA VAL A 116 12.98 4.58 -21.35
C VAL A 116 12.82 3.06 -21.49
N PRO A 117 13.91 2.29 -21.70
CA PRO A 117 13.81 0.84 -21.77
C PRO A 117 13.35 0.27 -20.43
N LEU A 118 12.43 -0.71 -20.49
CA LEU A 118 11.88 -1.47 -19.36
C LEU A 118 12.88 -2.52 -18.85
#